data_AF-A0A0F9NMM2-F1
#
_entry.id   AF-A0A0F9NMM2-F1
#
_cell.length_a   1.000
_cell.length_b   1.000
_cell.length_c   1.000
_cell.angle_alpha   90.00
_cell.angle_beta   90.00
_cell.angle_gamma   90.00
#
_symmetry.space_group_name_H-M   'P 1'
#
loop_
_entity.id
_entity.type
_entity.pdbx_description
1 polymer ?
#
loop_
_entity_poly.entity_id
_entity_poly.type
_entity_poly.pdbx_seq_one_letter_code
_entity_poly.pdbx_strand_id
1 'polypeptide(L)'
;MTITTEKSIVVLARLRLKALRVSLAGRQADLNSAQNIFHQLTGLTSLRFVQHNGLSEEAVKELVIMDNLAVLSIKTAHPEMLEKLSKEGQELSRYLDMPARTLLDLLFKQGERFHNEAAISVAYHRGLISDIQHEADAYARLKAREQKRDA
;
A
#
# COMPACT_ATOMS: atom_id res chain seq x y z
N MET A 1 11.59 -17.86 9.78
CA MET A 1 11.04 -18.34 8.49
C MET A 1 12.20 -18.59 7.54
N THR A 2 12.19 -19.63 6.71
CA THR A 2 13.28 -19.83 5.73
C THR A 2 13.11 -18.83 4.58
N ILE A 3 14.22 -18.33 4.00
CA ILE A 3 14.25 -17.36 2.88
C ILE A 3 13.32 -17.80 1.72
N THR A 4 13.11 -19.10 1.57
CA THR A 4 12.23 -19.73 0.59
C THR A 4 10.76 -19.39 0.80
N THR A 5 10.29 -19.30 2.06
CA THR A 5 8.89 -18.98 2.39
C THR A 5 8.58 -17.51 2.13
N GLU A 6 9.49 -16.59 2.48
CA GLU A 6 9.31 -15.15 2.20
C GLU A 6 9.17 -14.90 0.69
N LYS A 7 10.09 -15.46 -0.11
CA LYS A 7 10.05 -15.38 -1.56
C LYS A 7 8.75 -15.95 -2.12
N SER A 8 8.26 -17.05 -1.54
CA SER A 8 6.98 -17.66 -1.94
C SER A 8 5.80 -16.73 -1.67
N ILE A 9 5.74 -16.09 -0.49
CA ILE A 9 4.69 -15.13 -0.13
C ILE A 9 4.68 -13.95 -1.12
N VAL A 10 5.86 -13.37 -1.38
CA VAL A 10 6.03 -12.26 -2.32
C VAL A 10 5.58 -12.67 -3.73
N VAL A 11 5.99 -13.84 -4.21
CA VAL A 11 5.58 -14.36 -5.52
C VAL A 11 4.06 -14.57 -5.58
N LEU A 12 3.47 -15.17 -4.55
CA LEU A 12 2.02 -15.37 -4.48
C LEU A 12 1.28 -14.03 -4.49
N ALA A 13 1.74 -13.03 -3.74
CA ALA A 13 1.14 -11.69 -3.74
C ALA A 13 1.24 -11.04 -5.12
N ARG A 14 2.37 -11.17 -5.83
CA ARG A 14 2.52 -10.67 -7.22
C ARG A 14 1.54 -11.35 -8.18
N LEU A 15 1.37 -12.67 -8.05
CA LEU A 15 0.42 -13.42 -8.86
C LEU A 15 -1.03 -12.99 -8.59
N ARG A 16 -1.40 -12.75 -7.32
CA ARG A 16 -2.73 -12.25 -6.97
C ARG A 16 -2.97 -10.82 -7.47
N LEU A 17 -1.97 -9.94 -7.39
CA LEU A 17 -2.07 -8.60 -7.97
C LEU A 17 -2.25 -8.66 -9.50
N LYS A 18 -1.54 -9.57 -10.18
CA LYS A 18 -1.72 -9.80 -11.62
C LYS A 18 -3.13 -10.30 -11.93
N ALA A 19 -3.62 -11.28 -11.18
CA ALA A 19 -4.97 -11.81 -11.33
C ALA A 19 -6.04 -10.73 -11.09
N LEU A 20 -5.86 -9.86 -10.09
CA LEU A 20 -6.74 -8.74 -9.81
C LEU A 20 -6.83 -7.78 -10.99
N ARG A 21 -5.68 -7.41 -11.58
CA ARG A 21 -5.65 -6.54 -12.76
C ARG A 21 -6.37 -7.15 -13.96
N VAL A 22 -6.26 -8.47 -14.12
CA VAL A 22 -6.99 -9.20 -15.17
C VAL A 22 -8.49 -9.24 -14.88
N SER A 23 -8.89 -9.49 -13.63
CA SER A 23 -10.32 -9.52 -13.27
C SER A 23 -11.00 -8.16 -13.38
N LEU A 24 -10.25 -7.08 -13.17
CA LEU A 24 -10.70 -5.69 -13.34
C LEU A 24 -10.67 -5.21 -14.80
N ALA A 25 -10.25 -6.05 -15.75
CA ALA A 25 -10.13 -5.63 -17.14
C ALA A 25 -11.51 -5.64 -17.83
N GLY A 26 -11.92 -4.48 -18.33
CA GLY A 26 -13.13 -4.31 -19.15
C GLY A 26 -14.39 -4.00 -18.34
N ARG A 27 -15.40 -3.42 -19.00
CA ARG A 27 -16.61 -2.89 -18.33
C ARG A 27 -17.53 -3.97 -17.75
N GLN A 28 -17.35 -5.23 -18.12
CA GLN A 28 -18.14 -6.38 -17.64
C GLN A 28 -17.38 -7.21 -16.60
N ALA A 29 -16.38 -6.63 -15.94
CA ALA A 29 -15.65 -7.29 -14.87
C ALA A 29 -16.61 -7.86 -13.82
N ASP A 30 -16.39 -9.13 -13.43
CA ASP A 30 -17.06 -9.71 -12.28
C ASP A 30 -16.45 -9.14 -11.00
N LEU A 31 -17.12 -8.13 -10.45
CA LEU A 31 -16.67 -7.44 -9.24
C LEU A 31 -16.62 -8.36 -8.01
N ASN A 32 -17.42 -9.43 -7.95
CA ASN A 32 -17.35 -10.38 -6.85
C ASN A 32 -16.06 -11.20 -6.93
N SER A 33 -15.68 -11.64 -8.14
CA SER A 33 -14.41 -12.31 -8.39
C SER A 33 -13.22 -11.38 -8.09
N ALA A 34 -13.26 -10.13 -8.54
CA ALA A 34 -12.23 -9.14 -8.25
C ALA A 34 -12.09 -8.87 -6.74
N GLN A 35 -13.20 -8.75 -6.02
CA GLN A 35 -13.23 -8.60 -4.56
C GLN A 35 -12.60 -9.81 -3.86
N ASN A 36 -12.90 -11.04 -4.29
CA ASN A 36 -12.30 -12.24 -3.72
C ASN A 36 -10.79 -12.30 -3.94
N ILE A 37 -10.31 -11.92 -5.12
CA ILE A 37 -8.87 -11.86 -5.39
C ILE A 37 -8.20 -10.77 -4.55
N PHE A 38 -8.87 -9.62 -4.38
CA PHE A 38 -8.39 -8.56 -3.50
C PHE A 38 -8.25 -9.06 -2.06
N HIS A 39 -9.25 -9.76 -1.51
CA HIS A 39 -9.18 -10.32 -0.16
C HIS A 39 -8.04 -11.33 0.02
N GLN A 40 -7.78 -12.17 -0.99
CA GLN A 40 -6.63 -13.08 -0.97
C GLN A 40 -5.30 -12.33 -0.97
N LEU A 41 -5.19 -11.24 -1.74
CA LEU A 41 -4.01 -10.39 -1.74
C LEU A 41 -3.82 -9.71 -0.39
N THR A 42 -4.88 -9.10 0.17
CA THR A 42 -4.80 -8.46 1.49
C THR A 42 -4.44 -9.45 2.58
N GLY A 43 -4.92 -10.70 2.51
CA GLY A 43 -4.51 -11.75 3.44
C GLY A 43 -2.99 -12.01 3.43
N LEU A 44 -2.35 -11.94 2.25
CA LEU A 44 -0.89 -12.08 2.11
C LEU A 44 -0.15 -10.82 2.56
N THR A 45 -0.64 -9.64 2.18
CA THR A 45 0.03 -8.37 2.50
C THR A 45 -0.13 -7.99 3.97
N SER A 46 -1.16 -8.49 4.67
CA SER A 46 -1.36 -8.30 6.11
C SER A 46 -0.30 -8.99 6.98
N LEU A 47 0.45 -9.95 6.42
CA LEU A 47 1.58 -10.59 7.13
C LEU A 47 2.66 -9.59 7.56
N ARG A 48 2.65 -8.36 7.03
CA ARG A 48 3.55 -7.29 7.45
C ARG A 48 3.23 -6.67 8.82
N PHE A 49 2.01 -6.80 9.33
CA PHE A 49 1.54 -6.06 10.51
C PHE A 49 1.87 -6.73 11.86
N VAL A 50 1.97 -8.06 11.93
CA VAL A 50 2.30 -8.76 13.20
C VAL A 50 3.80 -9.08 13.28
N GLN A 51 4.62 -8.22 13.90
CA GLN A 51 6.09 -8.39 14.00
C GLN A 51 6.76 -8.74 12.66
N HIS A 52 6.20 -8.23 11.56
CA HIS A 52 6.53 -8.61 10.19
C HIS A 52 6.48 -10.13 9.93
N ASN A 53 5.94 -10.96 10.82
CA ASN A 53 5.99 -12.43 10.81
C ASN A 53 7.38 -13.01 10.51
N GLY A 54 8.43 -12.30 10.94
CA GLY A 54 9.81 -12.66 10.63
C GLY A 54 10.19 -12.51 9.15
N LEU A 55 9.49 -11.64 8.41
CA LEU A 55 9.83 -11.20 7.06
C LEU A 55 10.99 -10.21 7.08
N SER A 56 11.88 -10.33 6.10
CA SER A 56 12.87 -9.30 5.74
C SER A 56 12.22 -7.94 5.42
N GLU A 57 12.98 -6.86 5.62
CA GLU A 57 12.53 -5.49 5.32
C GLU A 57 12.20 -5.33 3.83
N GLU A 58 12.95 -6.02 2.96
CA GLU A 58 12.71 -6.07 1.52
C GLU A 58 11.35 -6.70 1.22
N ALA A 59 11.03 -7.85 1.83
CA ALA A 59 9.74 -8.52 1.64
C ALA A 59 8.58 -7.64 2.14
N VAL A 60 8.74 -6.98 3.28
CA VAL A 60 7.74 -6.03 3.81
C VAL A 60 7.51 -4.88 2.82
N LYS A 61 8.56 -4.25 2.31
CA LYS A 61 8.47 -3.17 1.31
C LYS A 61 7.74 -3.63 0.05
N GLU A 62 8.04 -4.82 -0.44
CA GLU A 62 7.36 -5.39 -1.60
C GLU A 62 5.85 -5.59 -1.35
N LEU A 63 5.47 -6.15 -0.20
CA LEU A 63 4.06 -6.35 0.15
C LEU A 63 3.31 -5.03 0.32
N VAL A 64 3.93 -4.01 0.92
CA VAL A 64 3.38 -2.65 0.99
C VAL A 64 3.08 -2.11 -0.40
N ILE A 65 4.03 -2.25 -1.34
CA ILE A 65 3.83 -1.77 -2.71
C ILE A 65 2.68 -2.51 -3.38
N MET A 66 2.58 -3.82 -3.23
CA MET A 66 1.52 -4.62 -3.86
C MET A 66 0.13 -4.25 -3.34
N ASP A 67 0.00 -4.03 -2.03
CA ASP A 67 -1.27 -3.68 -1.39
C ASP A 67 -1.81 -2.34 -1.90
N ASN A 68 -0.94 -1.32 -1.94
CA ASN A 68 -1.27 -0.01 -2.47
C ASN A 68 -1.59 -0.06 -3.98
N LEU A 69 -0.83 -0.84 -4.75
CA LEU A 69 -1.11 -1.02 -6.18
C LEU A 69 -2.44 -1.71 -6.45
N ALA A 70 -2.89 -2.59 -5.56
CA ALA A 70 -4.19 -3.25 -5.68
C ALA A 70 -5.32 -2.24 -5.52
N VAL A 71 -5.27 -1.43 -4.46
CA VAL A 71 -6.25 -0.36 -4.21
C VAL A 71 -6.26 0.66 -5.36
N LEU A 72 -5.08 1.06 -5.86
CA LEU A 72 -4.98 1.93 -7.04
C LEU A 72 -5.63 1.28 -8.28
N SER A 73 -5.37 -0.01 -8.53
CA SER A 73 -5.94 -0.71 -9.69
C SER A 73 -7.47 -0.73 -9.63
N ILE A 74 -8.03 -0.98 -8.45
CA ILE A 74 -9.48 -0.96 -8.21
C ILE A 74 -10.02 0.45 -8.45
N LYS A 75 -9.43 1.44 -7.82
CA LYS A 75 -9.86 2.83 -7.93
C LYS A 75 -9.85 3.35 -9.37
N THR A 76 -8.87 2.94 -10.18
CA THR A 76 -8.77 3.36 -11.58
C THR A 76 -9.78 2.64 -12.48
N ALA A 77 -10.03 1.35 -12.27
CA ALA A 77 -10.89 0.56 -13.15
C ALA A 77 -12.37 0.55 -12.74
N HIS A 78 -12.63 0.39 -11.44
CA HIS A 78 -13.93 0.16 -10.82
C HIS A 78 -14.02 0.83 -9.44
N PRO A 79 -14.05 2.19 -9.37
CA PRO A 79 -14.09 2.93 -8.11
C PRO A 79 -15.30 2.58 -7.24
N GLU A 80 -16.41 2.14 -7.83
CA GLU A 80 -17.61 1.65 -7.13
C GLU A 80 -17.34 0.45 -6.22
N MET A 81 -16.24 -0.28 -6.45
CA MET A 81 -15.85 -1.41 -5.61
C MET A 81 -15.16 -0.95 -4.31
N LEU A 82 -14.68 0.29 -4.22
CA LEU A 82 -13.99 0.81 -3.02
C LEU A 82 -14.87 0.72 -1.77
N GLU A 83 -16.17 1.01 -1.90
CA GLU A 83 -17.14 0.94 -0.80
C GLU A 83 -17.34 -0.48 -0.26
N LYS A 84 -16.99 -1.50 -1.05
CA LYS A 84 -17.09 -2.92 -0.70
C LYS A 84 -15.81 -3.48 -0.08
N LEU A 85 -14.73 -2.70 -0.08
CA LEU A 85 -13.46 -3.10 0.55
C LEU A 85 -13.56 -3.02 2.07
N SER A 86 -12.61 -3.66 2.76
CA SER A 86 -12.46 -3.47 4.20
C SER A 86 -12.14 -2.01 4.54
N LYS A 87 -12.32 -1.64 5.81
CA LYS A 87 -12.01 -0.30 6.30
C LYS A 87 -10.57 0.10 5.97
N GLU A 88 -9.63 -0.82 6.12
CA GLU A 88 -8.21 -0.60 5.81
C GLU A 88 -8.02 -0.30 4.31
N GLY A 89 -8.70 -1.04 3.41
CA GLY A 89 -8.65 -0.78 1.97
C GLY A 89 -9.19 0.60 1.60
N GLN A 90 -10.28 1.02 2.24
CA GLN A 90 -10.85 2.35 2.07
C GLN A 90 -9.92 3.45 2.59
N GLU A 91 -9.28 3.24 3.74
CA GLU A 91 -8.29 4.15 4.32
C GLU A 91 -7.05 4.29 3.43
N LEU A 92 -6.51 3.19 2.91
CA LEU A 92 -5.42 3.22 1.93
C LEU A 92 -5.79 4.08 0.72
N SER A 93 -6.99 3.91 0.17
CA SER A 93 -7.48 4.73 -0.96
C SER A 93 -7.49 6.22 -0.60
N ARG A 94 -8.00 6.57 0.59
CA ARG A 94 -8.03 7.95 1.09
C ARG A 94 -6.63 8.56 1.20
N TYR A 95 -5.67 7.81 1.75
CA TYR A 95 -4.29 8.31 1.91
C TYR A 95 -3.52 8.38 0.59
N LEU A 96 -3.87 7.53 -0.39
CA LEU A 96 -3.29 7.58 -1.73
C LEU A 96 -3.63 8.90 -2.46
N ASP A 97 -4.84 9.44 -2.22
CA ASP A 97 -5.25 10.77 -2.72
C ASP A 97 -4.69 11.93 -1.92
N MET A 98 -4.27 11.69 -0.69
CA MET A 98 -3.85 12.75 0.21
C MET A 98 -2.58 13.44 -0.33
N PRO A 99 -2.50 14.78 -0.32
CA PRO A 99 -1.27 15.48 -0.68
C PRO A 99 -0.09 14.98 0.17
N ALA A 100 1.09 14.89 -0.43
CA ALA A 100 2.26 14.30 0.23
C ALA A 100 2.61 15.03 1.54
N ARG A 101 2.55 16.37 1.53
CA ARG A 101 2.75 17.20 2.72
C ARG A 101 1.73 16.89 3.82
N THR A 102 0.46 16.81 3.46
CA THR A 102 -0.63 16.50 4.40
C THR A 102 -0.47 15.11 5.01
N LEU A 103 -0.06 14.13 4.21
CA LEU A 103 0.20 12.77 4.70
C LEU A 103 1.39 12.73 5.68
N LEU A 104 2.46 13.48 5.43
CA LEU A 104 3.57 13.60 6.39
C LEU A 104 3.16 14.34 7.66
N ASP A 105 2.42 15.44 7.53
CA ASP A 105 1.93 16.20 8.69
C ASP A 105 0.98 15.35 9.56
N LEU A 106 0.13 14.53 8.94
CA LEU A 106 -0.69 13.54 9.64
C LEU A 106 0.17 12.57 10.47
N LEU A 107 1.19 11.98 9.85
CA LEU A 107 2.05 11.00 10.53
C LEU A 107 2.87 11.61 11.67
N PHE A 108 3.52 12.74 11.43
CA PHE A 108 4.54 13.27 12.33
C PHE A 108 3.99 14.32 13.30
N LYS A 109 3.18 15.28 12.82
CA LYS A 109 2.68 16.37 13.66
C LYS A 109 1.43 15.97 14.44
N GLN A 110 0.57 15.14 13.85
CA GLN A 110 -0.66 14.68 14.49
C GLN A 110 -0.46 13.37 15.28
N GLY A 111 0.73 12.76 15.19
CA GLY A 111 1.08 11.58 15.98
C GLY A 111 0.60 10.24 15.42
N GLU A 112 -0.03 10.24 14.23
CA GLU A 112 -0.63 9.03 13.63
C GLU A 112 0.42 7.96 13.28
N ARG A 113 1.72 8.28 13.26
CA ARG A 113 2.81 7.30 13.08
C ARG A 113 2.80 6.14 14.09
N PHE A 114 2.11 6.27 15.22
CA PHE A 114 2.06 5.25 16.27
C PHE A 114 0.88 4.30 16.17
N HIS A 115 -0.16 4.64 15.40
CA HIS A 115 -1.40 3.86 15.38
C HIS A 115 -2.12 3.83 14.02
N ASN A 116 -1.49 4.35 12.96
CA ASN A 116 -2.10 4.43 11.63
C ASN A 116 -1.24 3.72 10.58
N GLU A 117 -1.28 2.39 10.60
CA GLU A 117 -0.48 1.55 9.72
C GLU A 117 -0.81 1.75 8.24
N ALA A 118 -2.06 2.11 7.92
CA ALA A 118 -2.48 2.42 6.56
C ALA A 118 -1.79 3.70 6.04
N ALA A 119 -1.74 4.79 6.82
CA ALA A 119 -1.02 6.00 6.43
C ALA A 119 0.49 5.75 6.26
N ILE A 120 1.09 4.96 7.15
CA ILE A 120 2.50 4.56 7.09
C ILE A 120 2.76 3.74 5.82
N SER A 121 1.92 2.76 5.53
CA SER A 121 1.97 1.94 4.32
C SER A 121 1.96 2.80 3.05
N VAL A 122 1.05 3.76 2.97
CA VAL A 122 0.97 4.67 1.81
C VAL A 122 2.21 5.57 1.72
N ALA A 123 2.73 6.07 2.85
CA ALA A 123 3.92 6.91 2.85
C ALA A 123 5.16 6.15 2.37
N TYR A 124 5.32 4.88 2.76
CA TYR A 124 6.35 3.99 2.22
C TYR A 124 6.16 3.72 0.72
N HIS A 125 4.95 3.36 0.29
CA HIS A 125 4.64 3.10 -1.12
C HIS A 125 4.96 4.31 -2.01
N ARG A 126 4.61 5.52 -1.56
CA ARG A 126 4.90 6.77 -2.27
C ARG A 126 6.37 7.17 -2.16
N GLY A 127 7.19 6.45 -1.39
CA GLY A 127 8.61 6.75 -1.14
C GLY A 127 8.82 8.08 -0.40
N LEU A 128 7.84 8.51 0.39
CA LEU A 128 7.96 9.71 1.24
C LEU A 128 8.82 9.42 2.47
N ILE A 129 8.74 8.20 2.99
CA ILE A 129 9.56 7.71 4.11
C ILE A 129 10.34 6.48 3.67
N SER A 130 11.55 6.33 4.22
CA SER A 130 12.32 5.08 4.21
C SER A 130 12.45 4.45 5.59
N ASP A 131 12.20 5.25 6.62
CA ASP A 131 12.12 4.87 8.02
C ASP A 131 11.13 5.82 8.70
N ILE A 132 10.18 5.27 9.45
CA ILE A 132 9.14 6.04 10.15
C ILE A 132 9.69 6.81 11.35
N GLN A 133 10.88 6.48 11.86
CA GLN A 133 11.49 7.18 12.99
C GLN A 133 12.16 8.51 12.59
N HIS A 134 12.51 8.67 11.31
CA HIS A 134 13.30 9.79 10.82
C HIS A 134 12.42 10.87 10.14
N GLU A 135 11.78 11.71 10.95
CA GLU A 135 10.90 12.80 10.47
C GLU A 135 11.61 13.79 9.55
N ALA A 136 12.81 14.27 9.94
CA ALA A 136 13.54 15.28 9.18
C ALA A 136 13.87 14.79 7.76
N ASP A 137 14.23 13.51 7.63
CA ASP A 137 14.54 12.89 6.35
C ASP A 137 13.31 12.81 5.44
N ALA A 138 12.13 12.53 6.00
CA ALA A 138 10.88 12.48 5.25
C ALA A 138 10.55 13.84 4.61
N TYR A 139 10.67 14.93 5.36
CA TYR A 139 10.43 16.27 4.83
C TYR A 139 11.54 16.72 3.86
N ALA A 140 12.79 16.34 4.09
CA ALA A 140 13.88 16.60 3.15
C ALA A 140 13.64 15.93 1.79
N ARG A 141 13.19 14.67 1.79
CA ARG A 141 12.79 13.93 0.57
C ARG A 141 11.65 14.61 -0.16
N LEU A 142 10.64 15.09 0.56
CA LEU A 142 9.53 15.82 -0.04
C LEU A 142 10.02 17.10 -0.71
N LYS A 143 10.81 17.91 -0.01
CA LYS A 143 11.38 19.16 -0.56
C LYS A 143 12.21 18.91 -1.81
N ALA A 144 13.05 17.89 -1.81
CA ALA A 144 13.86 17.53 -2.97
C ALA A 144 13.01 17.09 -4.18
N ARG A 145 11.85 16.47 -3.96
CA ARG A 145 10.93 16.09 -5.04
C ARG A 145 10.17 17.28 -5.60
N GLU A 146 9.73 18.19 -4.75
CA GLU A 146 9.07 19.44 -5.17
C GLU A 146 10.01 20.27 -6.04
N GLN A 147 11.26 20.45 -5.60
CA GLN A 147 12.29 21.17 -6.37
C GLN A 147 12.59 20.55 -7.74
N LYS A 148 12.55 19.22 -7.87
CA LYS A 148 12.75 18.53 -9.16
C LYS A 148 11.56 18.66 -10.10
N ARG A 149 10.38 19.00 -9.60
CA ARG A 149 9.15 19.12 -10.38
C ARG A 149 8.98 20.54 -10.95
N ASP A 150 9.62 21.52 -10.33
CA ASP A 150 9.64 22.93 -10.74
C ASP A 150 10.88 23.30 -11.60
N ALA A 151 11.75 22.33 -11.89
CA ALA A 151 12.95 22.46 -12.74
C ALA A 151 12.72 21.80 -14.10
#